data_AF-A0A385Q2V4-F1
#
_entry.id   AF-A0A385Q2V4-F1
#
_cell.length_a   1.000
_cell.length_b   1.000
_cell.length_c   1.000
_cell.angle_alpha   90.00
_cell.angle_beta   90.00
_cell.angle_gamma   90.00
#
_symmetry.space_group_name_H-M   'P 1'
#
loop_
_entity.id
_entity.type
_entity.pdbx_description
1 polymer ?
#
loop_
_entity_poly.entity_id
_entity_poly.type
_entity_poly.pdbx_seq_one_letter_code
_entity_poly.pdbx_strand_id
1 'polypeptide(L)'
;MGINKFTEQQLEKDLRRTMEITSPDWKMQNNYYDKTSNFIYRMNSLDECLSEIQRTKVNKDYALHRWYNYITSTRCEYIFCEYGAVHDSDKFNHDIDIYIDGIPFDVKLTLYPAKLSSRPYDLSTRKGKDDMIRWYYSHQSQENRKQILNRLYVVCDADTYKECLLMKCNFSLMHKHIKDFMNSVKVHGLNEIIISDNGKEYHLKSDIIHIH
;
A
#
# COMPACT_ATOMS: atom_id res chain seq x y z
N MET A 1 -17.24 4.35 -20.82
CA MET A 1 -16.00 3.60 -21.14
C MET A 1 -16.01 2.37 -20.23
N GLY A 2 -15.90 1.17 -20.82
CA GLY A 2 -16.28 -0.08 -20.16
C GLY A 2 -15.43 -0.40 -18.94
N ILE A 3 -16.06 -0.46 -17.77
CA ILE A 3 -15.48 -1.09 -16.58
C ILE A 3 -15.49 -2.59 -16.88
N ASN A 4 -14.35 -3.12 -17.30
CA ASN A 4 -14.19 -4.54 -17.55
C ASN A 4 -14.37 -5.25 -16.19
N LYS A 5 -15.40 -6.07 -16.11
CA LYS A 5 -16.07 -6.47 -14.87
C LYS A 5 -15.39 -7.70 -14.26
N PHE A 6 -14.11 -7.61 -13.92
CA PHE A 6 -13.48 -8.65 -13.11
C PHE A 6 -14.00 -8.54 -11.68
N THR A 7 -14.46 -9.65 -11.13
CA THR A 7 -14.84 -9.70 -9.71
C THR A 7 -13.58 -9.60 -8.87
N GLU A 8 -13.69 -9.07 -7.65
CA GLU A 8 -12.58 -9.03 -6.69
C GLU A 8 -11.93 -10.43 -6.52
N GLN A 9 -12.74 -11.49 -6.55
CA GLN A 9 -12.26 -12.87 -6.52
C GLN A 9 -11.35 -13.24 -7.70
N GLN A 10 -11.65 -12.76 -8.91
CA GLN A 10 -10.79 -13.01 -10.06
C GLN A 10 -9.47 -12.23 -9.93
N LEU A 11 -9.54 -10.98 -9.45
CA LEU A 11 -8.35 -10.17 -9.23
C LEU A 11 -7.42 -10.80 -8.17
N GLU A 12 -7.99 -11.30 -7.07
CA GLU A 12 -7.23 -12.02 -6.05
C GLU A 12 -6.57 -13.29 -6.62
N LYS A 13 -7.26 -14.06 -7.48
CA LYS A 13 -6.67 -15.22 -8.16
C LYS A 13 -5.48 -14.83 -9.04
N ASP A 14 -5.62 -13.75 -9.82
CA ASP A 14 -4.56 -13.25 -10.69
C ASP A 14 -3.33 -12.79 -9.88
N LEU A 15 -3.55 -12.09 -8.76
CA LEU A 15 -2.48 -11.65 -7.86
C LEU A 15 -1.76 -12.83 -7.19
N ARG A 16 -2.50 -13.86 -6.75
CA ARG A 16 -1.93 -15.10 -6.22
C ARG A 16 -1.08 -15.83 -7.26
N ARG A 17 -1.61 -15.98 -8.49
CA ARG A 17 -0.86 -16.58 -9.60
C ARG A 17 0.39 -15.78 -9.95
N THR A 18 0.33 -14.45 -9.85
CA THR A 18 1.51 -13.58 -10.05
C THR A 18 2.62 -13.93 -9.07
N MET A 19 2.28 -14.18 -7.81
CA MET A 19 3.24 -14.58 -6.77
C MET A 19 3.86 -15.96 -7.00
N GLU A 20 3.18 -16.85 -7.71
CA GLU A 20 3.71 -18.19 -8.05
C GLU A 20 4.71 -18.14 -9.21
N ILE A 21 4.54 -17.19 -10.14
CA ILE A 21 5.35 -17.12 -11.37
C ILE A 21 6.46 -16.06 -11.34
N THR A 22 6.46 -15.18 -10.35
CA THR A 22 7.46 -14.11 -10.19
C THR A 22 8.63 -14.61 -9.37
N SER A 23 9.85 -14.40 -9.87
CA SER A 23 11.07 -14.74 -9.12
C SER A 23 11.26 -13.81 -7.91
N PRO A 24 11.75 -14.32 -6.77
CA PRO A 24 12.15 -13.47 -5.63
C PRO A 24 13.33 -12.55 -5.96
N ASP A 25 14.09 -12.83 -7.02
CA ASP A 25 15.30 -12.07 -7.43
C ASP A 25 14.99 -10.79 -8.23
N TRP A 26 13.81 -10.20 -8.03
CA TRP A 26 13.48 -8.94 -8.69
C TRP A 26 14.41 -7.82 -8.20
N LYS A 27 14.94 -7.03 -9.13
CA LYS A 27 15.96 -6.01 -8.83
C LYS A 27 15.33 -4.74 -8.29
N MET A 28 16.08 -4.03 -7.45
CA MET A 28 15.73 -2.71 -6.92
C MET A 28 15.26 -1.76 -8.03
N GLN A 29 14.22 -0.98 -7.72
CA GLN A 29 13.55 -0.08 -8.66
C GLN A 29 14.53 0.88 -9.34
N ASN A 30 14.40 1.09 -10.66
CA ASN A 30 15.15 2.12 -11.37
C ASN A 30 14.33 2.77 -12.50
N ASN A 31 14.74 3.97 -12.88
CA ASN A 31 14.02 4.81 -13.84
C ASN A 31 13.82 4.14 -15.22
N TYR A 32 14.78 3.33 -15.67
CA TYR A 32 14.70 2.65 -16.97
C TYR A 32 13.62 1.57 -16.96
N TYR A 33 13.65 0.68 -15.97
CA TYR A 33 12.65 -0.37 -15.85
C TYR A 33 11.27 0.20 -15.51
N ASP A 34 11.19 1.29 -14.76
CA ASP A 34 9.93 1.99 -14.53
C ASP A 34 9.31 2.49 -15.83
N LYS A 35 10.08 3.24 -16.63
CA LYS A 35 9.60 3.77 -17.90
C LYS A 35 9.15 2.68 -18.86
N THR A 36 9.90 1.59 -18.96
CA THR A 36 9.61 0.49 -19.89
C THR A 36 8.41 -0.37 -19.47
N SER A 37 8.09 -0.43 -18.17
CA SER A 37 6.95 -1.19 -17.64
C SER A 37 5.70 -0.35 -17.35
N ASN A 38 5.60 0.90 -17.81
CA ASN A 38 4.44 1.78 -17.55
C ASN A 38 3.10 1.28 -18.13
N PHE A 39 3.09 0.23 -18.96
CA PHE A 39 1.85 -0.40 -19.39
C PHE A 39 1.07 -1.03 -18.23
N ILE A 40 1.74 -1.38 -17.12
CA ILE A 40 1.12 -2.02 -15.94
C ILE A 40 -0.07 -1.23 -15.37
N TYR A 41 -0.07 0.09 -15.50
CA TYR A 41 -1.17 0.96 -15.05
C TYR A 41 -2.45 0.84 -15.88
N ARG A 42 -2.42 0.11 -17.00
CA ARG A 42 -3.58 -0.10 -17.91
C ARG A 42 -4.04 -1.55 -17.97
N MET A 43 -3.36 -2.47 -17.28
CA MET A 43 -3.64 -3.91 -17.35
C MET A 43 -4.59 -4.29 -16.21
N ASN A 44 -5.72 -4.91 -16.56
CA ASN A 44 -6.77 -5.29 -15.62
C ASN A 44 -6.71 -6.76 -15.21
N SER A 45 -5.85 -7.55 -15.84
CA SER A 45 -5.64 -8.97 -15.53
C SER A 45 -4.18 -9.36 -15.68
N LEU A 46 -3.81 -10.49 -15.06
CA LEU A 46 -2.48 -11.05 -15.22
C LEU A 46 -2.19 -11.42 -16.68
N ASP A 47 -3.19 -11.95 -17.40
CA ASP A 47 -3.01 -12.38 -18.79
C ASP A 47 -2.78 -11.18 -19.74
N GLU A 48 -3.45 -10.05 -19.51
CA GLU A 48 -3.16 -8.78 -20.21
C GLU A 48 -1.72 -8.33 -19.95
N CYS A 49 -1.30 -8.36 -18.67
CA CYS A 49 0.05 -7.98 -18.28
C CYS A 49 1.12 -8.89 -18.91
N LEU A 50 0.91 -10.21 -18.91
CA LEU A 50 1.83 -11.18 -19.52
C LEU A 50 1.93 -11.01 -21.05
N SER A 51 0.80 -10.73 -21.70
CA SER A 51 0.77 -10.47 -23.14
C SER A 51 1.61 -9.24 -23.50
N GLU A 52 1.49 -8.16 -22.73
CA GLU A 52 2.28 -6.95 -22.93
C GLU A 52 3.77 -7.15 -22.61
N ILE A 53 4.10 -7.93 -21.58
CA ILE A 53 5.49 -8.33 -21.31
C ILE A 53 6.07 -9.10 -22.51
N GLN A 54 5.33 -10.05 -23.08
CA GLN A 54 5.78 -10.82 -24.23
C GLN A 54 5.98 -9.95 -25.48
N ARG A 55 5.10 -8.96 -25.70
CA ARG A 55 5.17 -8.02 -26.82
C ARG A 55 6.35 -7.06 -26.70
N THR A 56 6.56 -6.50 -25.50
CA THR A 56 7.56 -5.45 -25.24
C THR A 56 8.95 -5.98 -24.87
N LYS A 57 9.06 -7.27 -24.50
CA LYS A 57 10.30 -7.93 -24.06
C LYS A 57 10.93 -7.27 -22.83
N VAL A 58 10.13 -6.60 -21.99
CA VAL A 58 10.62 -6.06 -20.71
C VAL A 58 10.93 -7.18 -19.72
N ASN A 59 11.64 -6.83 -18.64
CA ASN A 59 11.89 -7.78 -17.55
C ASN A 59 10.55 -8.22 -16.91
N LYS A 60 10.24 -9.51 -17.02
CA LYS A 60 8.98 -10.11 -16.55
C LYS A 60 8.77 -9.88 -15.05
N ASP A 61 9.75 -10.26 -14.24
CA ASP A 61 9.62 -10.22 -12.78
C ASP A 61 9.44 -8.79 -12.26
N TYR A 62 10.17 -7.84 -12.85
CA TYR A 62 10.04 -6.42 -12.52
C TYR A 62 8.65 -5.87 -12.87
N ALA A 63 8.16 -6.16 -14.09
CA ALA A 63 6.85 -5.70 -14.54
C ALA A 63 5.72 -6.32 -13.68
N LEU A 64 5.80 -7.61 -13.40
CA LEU A 64 4.82 -8.31 -12.55
C LEU A 64 4.85 -7.79 -11.11
N HIS A 65 6.02 -7.53 -10.53
CA HIS A 65 6.12 -6.96 -9.20
C HIS A 65 5.51 -5.55 -9.12
N ARG A 66 5.76 -4.70 -10.13
CA ARG A 66 5.13 -3.37 -10.21
C ARG A 66 3.62 -3.44 -10.40
N TRP A 67 3.16 -4.34 -11.27
CA TRP A 67 1.72 -4.56 -11.47
C TRP A 67 1.05 -5.04 -10.18
N TYR A 68 1.65 -6.01 -9.49
CA TYR A 68 1.18 -6.51 -8.19
C TYR A 68 1.02 -5.38 -7.16
N ASN A 69 2.06 -4.57 -6.97
CA ASN A 69 2.02 -3.46 -6.02
C ASN A 69 1.02 -2.39 -6.41
N TYR A 70 0.91 -2.06 -7.71
CA TYR A 70 -0.08 -1.10 -8.19
C TYR A 70 -1.50 -1.57 -7.88
N ILE A 71 -1.87 -2.78 -8.33
CA ILE A 71 -3.21 -3.32 -8.14
C ILE A 71 -3.58 -3.46 -6.66
N THR A 72 -2.67 -3.98 -5.84
CA THR A 72 -2.95 -4.15 -4.39
C THR A 72 -3.11 -2.82 -3.66
N SER A 73 -2.30 -1.80 -4.00
CA SER A 73 -2.42 -0.47 -3.39
C SER A 73 -3.71 0.22 -3.81
N THR A 74 -4.02 0.24 -5.11
CA THR A 74 -5.27 0.80 -5.63
C THR A 74 -6.49 0.09 -5.04
N ARG A 75 -6.48 -1.24 -4.91
CA ARG A 75 -7.61 -1.93 -4.26
C ARG A 75 -7.73 -1.54 -2.79
N CYS A 76 -6.63 -1.38 -2.07
CA CYS A 76 -6.63 -0.92 -0.68
C CYS A 76 -7.31 0.45 -0.53
N GLU A 77 -6.99 1.42 -1.39
CA GLU A 77 -7.63 2.74 -1.44
C GLU A 77 -9.14 2.64 -1.67
N TYR A 78 -9.58 1.81 -2.63
CA TYR A 78 -11.01 1.60 -2.88
C TYR A 78 -11.72 0.91 -1.70
N ILE A 79 -11.06 0.01 -0.96
CA ILE A 79 -11.65 -0.60 0.23
C ILE A 79 -11.89 0.47 1.32
N PHE A 80 -10.99 1.44 1.50
CA PHE A 80 -11.27 2.59 2.37
C PHE A 80 -12.51 3.36 1.90
N CYS A 81 -12.65 3.57 0.59
CA CYS A 81 -13.80 4.28 0.01
C CYS A 81 -15.12 3.56 0.27
N GLU A 82 -15.14 2.23 0.23
CA GLU A 82 -16.32 1.41 0.56
C GLU A 82 -16.78 1.58 2.03
N TYR A 83 -15.89 2.07 2.90
CA TYR A 83 -16.18 2.32 4.32
C TYR A 83 -16.31 3.82 4.68
N GLY A 84 -16.39 4.70 3.69
CA GLY A 84 -16.75 6.11 3.85
C GLY A 84 -15.64 7.11 3.54
N ALA A 85 -14.45 6.66 3.11
CA ALA A 85 -13.46 7.57 2.54
C ALA A 85 -13.87 8.04 1.13
N VAL A 86 -13.24 9.11 0.65
CA VAL A 86 -13.42 9.62 -0.72
C VAL A 86 -12.08 9.53 -1.44
N HIS A 87 -12.03 8.88 -2.60
CA HIS A 87 -10.82 8.79 -3.41
C HIS A 87 -10.46 10.18 -3.98
N ASP A 88 -9.17 10.51 -4.01
CA ASP A 88 -8.71 11.74 -4.66
C ASP A 88 -9.04 11.71 -6.15
N SER A 89 -9.57 12.83 -6.65
CA SER A 89 -10.04 12.95 -8.03
C SER A 89 -8.96 13.46 -9.00
N ASP A 90 -7.88 14.03 -8.48
CA ASP A 90 -6.76 14.55 -9.25
C ASP A 90 -5.72 13.45 -9.48
N LYS A 91 -5.73 12.90 -10.69
CA LYS A 91 -4.79 11.84 -11.08
C LYS A 91 -3.33 12.28 -11.14
N PHE A 92 -3.05 13.57 -11.04
CA PHE A 92 -1.70 14.13 -11.00
C PHE A 92 -1.24 14.47 -9.59
N ASN A 93 -2.14 14.36 -8.60
CA ASN A 93 -1.77 14.46 -7.21
C ASN A 93 -1.09 13.16 -6.77
N HIS A 94 0.16 13.28 -6.35
CA HIS A 94 0.97 12.15 -5.89
C HIS A 94 1.07 12.07 -4.36
N ASP A 95 0.38 12.99 -3.66
CA ASP A 95 0.55 13.25 -2.23
C ASP A 95 -0.68 12.82 -1.43
N ILE A 96 -1.81 12.59 -2.10
CA ILE A 96 -3.11 12.30 -1.49
C ILE A 96 -3.78 11.18 -2.28
N ASP A 97 -4.11 10.09 -1.61
CA ASP A 97 -4.86 8.97 -2.22
C ASP A 97 -6.35 9.05 -1.86
N ILE A 98 -6.66 9.37 -0.60
CA ILE A 98 -8.02 9.41 -0.08
C ILE A 98 -8.24 10.57 0.90
N TYR A 99 -9.51 10.89 1.15
CA TYR A 99 -9.97 11.77 2.21
C TYR A 99 -10.85 11.01 3.19
N ILE A 100 -10.61 11.17 4.49
CA ILE A 100 -11.49 10.69 5.56
C ILE A 100 -12.01 11.94 6.28
N ASP A 101 -13.32 12.15 6.28
CA ASP A 101 -13.96 13.36 6.83
C ASP A 101 -13.33 14.67 6.31
N GLY A 102 -12.96 14.69 5.02
CA GLY A 102 -12.33 15.83 4.35
C GLY A 102 -10.83 16.01 4.65
N ILE A 103 -10.23 15.16 5.50
CA ILE A 103 -8.81 15.19 5.81
C ILE A 103 -8.04 14.31 4.81
N PRO A 104 -7.01 14.83 4.12
CA PRO A 104 -6.26 14.07 3.13
C PRO A 104 -5.31 13.07 3.77
N PHE A 105 -5.15 11.91 3.15
CA PHE A 105 -4.21 10.85 3.53
C PHE A 105 -3.53 10.22 2.32
N ASP A 106 -2.24 9.94 2.50
CA ASP A 106 -1.44 9.02 1.69
C ASP A 106 -1.53 7.61 2.32
N VAL A 107 -1.94 6.60 1.55
CA VAL A 107 -2.18 5.23 2.01
C VAL A 107 -1.00 4.35 1.64
N LYS A 108 -0.33 3.80 2.64
CA LYS A 108 0.81 2.91 2.47
C LYS A 108 0.43 1.47 2.78
N LEU A 109 0.14 0.69 1.74
CA LEU A 109 0.07 -0.77 1.85
C LEU A 109 1.48 -1.38 1.81
N THR A 110 1.97 -1.80 2.97
CA THR A 110 3.35 -2.23 3.18
C THR A 110 3.41 -3.60 3.86
N LEU A 111 4.52 -4.30 3.66
CA LEU A 111 4.89 -5.41 4.53
C LEU A 111 5.46 -4.87 5.84
N TYR A 112 5.45 -5.70 6.87
CA TYR A 112 6.17 -5.41 8.10
C TYR A 112 7.67 -5.17 7.79
N PRO A 113 8.28 -4.08 8.28
CA PRO A 113 9.64 -3.73 7.90
C PRO A 113 10.66 -4.77 8.33
N ALA A 114 11.47 -5.27 7.39
CA ALA A 114 12.54 -6.24 7.68
C ALA A 114 13.55 -5.74 8.73
N LYS A 115 13.80 -4.42 8.78
CA LYS A 115 14.66 -3.77 9.79
C LYS A 115 14.10 -3.84 11.21
N LEU A 116 12.81 -4.17 11.36
CA LEU A 116 12.12 -4.32 12.63
C LEU A 116 11.77 -5.80 12.90
N SER A 117 12.46 -6.76 12.27
CA SER A 117 12.13 -8.20 12.36
C SER A 117 12.05 -8.77 13.78
N SER A 118 12.70 -8.13 14.76
CA SER A 118 12.58 -8.46 16.19
C SER A 118 11.24 -8.07 16.83
N ARG A 119 10.35 -7.41 16.07
CA ARG A 119 9.03 -6.89 16.49
C ARG A 119 9.12 -6.11 17.81
N PRO A 120 9.90 -5.02 17.86
CA PRO A 120 10.12 -4.27 19.10
C PRO A 120 8.90 -3.47 19.56
N TYR A 121 7.86 -3.36 18.73
CA TYR A 121 6.67 -2.56 18.98
C TYR A 121 5.43 -3.44 19.10
N ASP A 122 4.68 -3.26 20.18
CA ASP A 122 3.38 -3.92 20.37
C ASP A 122 2.28 -3.15 19.64
N LEU A 123 1.93 -3.63 18.44
CA LEU A 123 0.92 -3.00 17.57
C LEU A 123 -0.53 -3.18 18.04
N SER A 124 -0.77 -3.92 19.12
CA SER A 124 -2.08 -3.93 19.81
C SER A 124 -2.29 -2.67 20.65
N THR A 125 -1.21 -1.94 20.97
CA THR A 125 -1.25 -0.74 21.81
C THR A 125 -1.07 0.54 20.99
N ARG A 126 -1.62 1.65 21.49
CA ARG A 126 -1.42 2.97 20.89
C ARG A 126 0.06 3.37 20.85
N LYS A 127 0.77 3.16 21.97
CA LYS A 127 2.20 3.47 22.06
C LYS A 127 3.03 2.73 21.00
N GLY A 128 2.84 1.41 20.86
CA GLY A 128 3.60 0.64 19.88
C GLY A 128 3.30 1.05 18.44
N LYS A 129 2.03 1.35 18.12
CA LYS A 129 1.68 1.92 16.82
C LYS A 129 2.37 3.25 16.57
N ASP A 130 2.30 4.19 17.52
CA ASP A 130 2.91 5.52 17.37
C ASP A 130 4.43 5.45 17.25
N ASP A 131 5.09 4.56 17.98
CA ASP A 131 6.54 4.35 17.87
C ASP A 131 6.94 3.83 16.48
N MET A 132 6.15 2.90 15.92
CA MET A 132 6.37 2.42 14.56
C MET A 132 6.06 3.48 13.50
N ILE A 133 5.05 4.33 13.71
CA ILE A 133 4.77 5.47 12.82
C ILE A 133 5.97 6.43 12.80
N ARG A 134 6.52 6.79 13.98
CA ARG A 134 7.74 7.61 14.05
C ARG A 134 8.93 6.93 13.38
N TRP A 135 9.05 5.61 13.49
CA TRP A 135 10.05 4.84 12.77
C TRP A 135 9.87 4.99 11.24
N TYR A 136 8.65 4.90 10.71
CA TYR A 136 8.40 5.10 9.28
C TYR A 136 8.81 6.50 8.78
N TYR A 137 8.44 7.57 9.51
CA TYR A 137 8.82 8.93 9.11
C TYR A 137 10.34 9.18 9.16
N SER A 138 11.06 8.57 10.11
CA SER A 138 12.52 8.68 10.18
C SER A 138 13.25 7.86 9.11
N HIS A 139 12.61 6.81 8.57
CA HIS A 139 13.22 5.88 7.61
C HIS A 139 12.71 6.02 6.16
N GLN A 140 11.88 7.04 5.87
CA GLN A 140 11.46 7.36 4.50
C GLN A 140 12.59 7.96 3.66
N SER A 141 12.34 8.19 2.36
CA SER A 141 13.29 8.90 1.49
C SER A 141 13.65 10.26 2.10
N GLN A 142 14.96 10.51 2.26
CA GLN A 142 15.49 11.74 2.88
C GLN A 142 15.88 12.81 1.85
N GLU A 143 15.71 12.52 0.56
CA GLU A 143 16.10 13.40 -0.54
C GLU A 143 14.93 14.31 -0.98
N ASN A 144 14.99 14.84 -2.21
CA ASN A 144 14.00 15.78 -2.78
C ASN A 144 12.54 15.27 -2.84
N ARG A 145 12.29 14.01 -2.48
CA ARG A 145 10.96 13.39 -2.40
C ARG A 145 10.44 13.25 -0.95
N LYS A 146 11.13 13.85 0.03
CA LYS A 146 10.71 13.77 1.42
C LYS A 146 9.44 14.60 1.63
N GLN A 147 8.37 13.90 1.97
CA GLN A 147 7.07 14.49 2.27
C GLN A 147 6.66 14.11 3.69
N ILE A 148 6.17 15.10 4.44
CA ILE A 148 5.66 14.94 5.80
C ILE A 148 4.18 15.30 5.76
N LEU A 149 3.37 14.30 5.43
CA LEU A 149 1.93 14.37 5.17
C LEU A 149 1.22 13.39 6.08
N ASN A 150 -0.09 13.50 6.24
CA ASN A 150 -0.89 12.48 6.93
C ASN A 150 -0.79 11.14 6.18
N ARG A 151 -0.55 10.06 6.92
CA ARG A 151 -0.40 8.71 6.34
C ARG A 151 -1.14 7.64 7.10
N LEU A 152 -1.78 6.74 6.38
CA LEU A 152 -2.30 5.48 6.93
C LEU A 152 -1.41 4.35 6.48
N TYR A 153 -0.95 3.52 7.42
CA TYR A 153 -0.12 2.37 7.12
C TYR A 153 -0.97 1.10 7.27
N VAL A 154 -1.22 0.42 6.16
CA VAL A 154 -1.81 -0.93 6.16
C VAL A 154 -0.64 -1.93 6.12
N VAL A 155 -0.36 -2.54 7.26
CA VAL A 155 0.85 -3.34 7.49
C VAL A 155 0.49 -4.82 7.48
N CYS A 156 0.94 -5.55 6.45
CA CYS A 156 0.85 -7.01 6.38
C CYS A 156 2.02 -7.64 7.13
N ASP A 157 1.73 -8.41 8.17
CA ASP A 157 2.70 -9.02 9.07
C ASP A 157 2.43 -10.52 9.23
N ALA A 158 3.31 -11.34 8.67
CA ALA A 158 3.30 -12.79 8.77
C ALA A 158 4.71 -13.30 9.10
N ASP A 159 4.82 -14.61 9.29
CA ASP A 159 6.09 -15.27 9.62
C ASP A 159 7.08 -15.22 8.45
N THR A 160 6.59 -15.33 7.20
CA THR A 160 7.44 -15.32 6.01
C THR A 160 7.13 -14.17 5.04
N TYR A 161 8.14 -13.75 4.28
CA TYR A 161 7.98 -12.75 3.22
C TYR A 161 6.91 -13.14 2.19
N LYS A 162 6.82 -14.43 1.86
CA LYS A 162 5.82 -14.94 0.91
C LYS A 162 4.40 -14.81 1.46
N GLU A 163 4.19 -15.14 2.73
CA GLU A 163 2.88 -14.99 3.39
C GLU A 163 2.50 -13.52 3.52
N CYS A 164 3.44 -12.66 3.91
CA CYS A 164 3.28 -11.21 3.91
C CYS A 164 2.78 -10.68 2.55
N LEU A 165 3.38 -11.16 1.44
CA LEU A 165 2.89 -10.81 0.11
C LEU A 165 1.49 -11.36 -0.14
N LEU A 166 1.21 -12.63 0.16
CA LEU A 166 -0.13 -13.21 -0.02
C LEU A 166 -1.21 -12.48 0.80
N MET A 167 -0.86 -11.88 1.94
CA MET A 167 -1.77 -11.05 2.72
C MET A 167 -2.12 -9.73 2.03
N LYS A 168 -1.19 -9.13 1.26
CA LYS A 168 -1.49 -7.90 0.49
C LYS A 168 -2.60 -8.08 -0.53
N CYS A 169 -2.83 -9.31 -1.02
CA CYS A 169 -3.92 -9.62 -1.94
C CYS A 169 -5.09 -10.37 -1.28
N ASN A 170 -5.08 -10.57 0.05
CA ASN A 170 -6.22 -11.13 0.76
C ASN A 170 -7.23 -10.02 1.08
N PHE A 171 -8.11 -9.73 0.12
CA PHE A 171 -9.01 -8.59 0.22
C PHE A 171 -10.06 -8.76 1.31
N SER A 172 -10.52 -9.98 1.58
CA SER A 172 -11.42 -10.27 2.71
C SER A 172 -10.82 -9.85 4.05
N LEU A 173 -9.55 -10.18 4.27
CA LEU A 173 -8.84 -9.79 5.48
C LEU A 173 -8.62 -8.27 5.53
N MET A 174 -8.28 -7.65 4.40
CA MET A 174 -8.15 -6.20 4.29
C MET A 174 -9.46 -5.47 4.61
N HIS A 175 -10.59 -5.96 4.07
CA HIS A 175 -11.93 -5.47 4.38
C HIS A 175 -12.21 -5.47 5.87
N LYS A 176 -11.94 -6.59 6.56
CA LYS A 176 -12.15 -6.72 8.00
C LYS A 176 -11.40 -5.62 8.77
N HIS A 177 -10.08 -5.52 8.57
CA HIS A 177 -9.24 -4.62 9.36
C HIS A 177 -9.48 -3.13 9.02
N ILE A 178 -9.72 -2.80 7.75
CA ILE A 178 -10.05 -1.42 7.35
C ILE A 178 -11.44 -1.03 7.88
N LYS A 179 -12.43 -1.92 7.82
CA LYS A 179 -13.76 -1.66 8.39
C LYS A 179 -13.67 -1.37 9.89
N ASP A 180 -12.93 -2.19 10.63
CA ASP A 180 -12.75 -2.03 12.08
C ASP A 180 -12.07 -0.69 12.39
N PHE A 181 -11.04 -0.32 11.63
CA PHE A 181 -10.40 1.00 11.72
C PHE A 181 -11.37 2.14 11.45
N MET A 182 -12.12 2.10 10.34
CA MET A 182 -13.06 3.17 9.96
C MET A 182 -14.20 3.31 10.98
N ASN A 183 -14.66 2.21 11.57
CA ASN A 183 -15.64 2.24 12.67
C ASN A 183 -15.04 2.87 13.93
N SER A 184 -13.80 2.54 14.29
CA SER A 184 -13.08 3.15 15.41
C SER A 184 -12.94 4.66 15.21
N VAL A 185 -12.57 5.11 14.00
CA VAL A 185 -12.46 6.55 13.67
C VAL A 185 -13.77 7.29 13.88
N LYS A 186 -14.92 6.71 13.52
CA LYS A 186 -16.23 7.33 13.76
C LYS A 186 -16.55 7.55 15.24
N VAL A 187 -16.03 6.69 16.12
CA VAL A 187 -16.30 6.74 17.57
C VAL A 187 -15.26 7.58 18.31
N HIS A 188 -13.99 7.46 17.93
CA HIS A 188 -12.85 7.98 18.69
C HIS A 188 -12.10 9.11 17.97
N GLY A 189 -12.43 9.39 16.72
CA GLY A 189 -11.68 10.31 15.87
C GLY A 189 -10.41 9.69 15.29
N LEU A 190 -9.71 10.49 14.47
CA LEU A 190 -8.44 10.12 13.88
C LEU A 190 -7.30 10.28 14.90
N ASN A 191 -6.36 9.34 14.90
CA ASN A 191 -5.16 9.43 15.75
C ASN A 191 -4.29 10.62 15.34
N GLU A 192 -3.91 11.44 16.31
CA GLU A 192 -3.00 12.58 16.13
C GLU A 192 -1.61 12.23 16.64
N ILE A 193 -0.57 12.63 15.89
CA ILE A 193 0.81 12.36 16.23
C ILE A 193 1.71 13.54 15.87
N ILE A 194 2.69 13.81 16.73
CA ILE A 194 3.74 14.79 16.46
C ILE A 194 4.95 14.06 15.87
N ILE A 195 5.36 14.49 14.69
CA ILE A 195 6.57 14.05 14.00
C ILE A 195 7.58 15.19 14.03
N SER A 196 8.77 14.95 14.58
CA SER A 196 9.87 15.91 14.57
C SER A 196 10.83 15.56 13.44
N ASP A 197 11.13 16.53 12.59
CA ASP A 197 12.05 16.37 11.46
C ASP A 197 12.89 17.63 11.24
N ASN A 198 14.21 17.49 11.23
CA ASN A 198 15.16 18.61 11.08
C ASN A 198 14.87 19.82 11.99
N GLY A 199 14.47 19.55 13.25
CA GLY A 199 14.16 20.59 14.25
C GLY A 199 12.79 21.25 14.06
N LYS A 200 11.97 20.81 13.11
CA LYS A 200 10.58 21.25 12.91
C LYS A 200 9.61 20.17 13.37
N GLU A 201 8.53 20.59 14.03
CA GLU A 201 7.45 19.70 14.43
C GLU A 201 6.29 19.76 13.44
N TYR A 202 5.70 18.60 13.17
CA TYR A 202 4.57 18.41 12.28
C TYR A 202 3.46 17.71 13.08
N HIS A 203 2.31 18.37 13.16
CA HIS A 203 1.11 17.80 13.76
C HIS A 203 0.32 17.09 12.67
N LEU A 204 0.40 15.76 12.66
CA LEU A 204 -0.17 14.92 11.62
C LEU A 204 -1.27 14.04 12.19
N LYS A 205 -2.09 13.51 11.28
CA LYS A 205 -2.97 12.39 11.54
C LYS A 205 -2.38 11.14 10.90
N SER A 206 -2.19 10.08 11.67
CA SER A 206 -1.59 8.85 11.18
C SER A 206 -1.92 7.66 12.06
N ASP A 207 -2.13 6.49 11.46
CA ASP A 207 -2.37 5.24 12.20
C ASP A 207 -1.81 4.01 11.46
N ILE A 208 -1.73 2.90 12.20
CA ILE A 208 -1.39 1.56 11.70
C ILE A 208 -2.64 0.68 11.76
N ILE A 209 -2.99 0.16 10.58
CA ILE A 209 -3.92 -0.95 10.38
C ILE A 209 -3.06 -2.21 10.26
N HIS A 210 -2.89 -2.93 11.37
CA HIS A 210 -2.07 -4.14 11.43
C HIS A 210 -2.88 -5.35 11.00
N ILE A 211 -2.46 -5.97 9.89
CA ILE A 211 -3.03 -7.20 9.36
C ILE A 211 -2.04 -8.33 9.71
N HIS A 212 -2.44 -9.22 10.60
CA HIS A 212 -1.69 -10.37 11.11
C HIS A 212 -2.58 -11.61 11.19
#